data_AF-B1M017-F1
#
_entry.id   AF-B1M017-F1
#
_cell.length_a   1.000
_cell.length_b   1.000
_cell.length_c   1.000
_cell.angle_alpha   90.00
_cell.angle_beta   90.00
_cell.angle_gamma   90.00
#
_symmetry.space_group_name_H-M   'P 1'
#
loop_
_entity.id
_entity.type
_entity.pdbx_description
1 polymer ?
#
loop_
_entity_poly.entity_id
_entity_poly.type
_entity_poly.pdbx_seq_one_letter_code
_entity_poly.pdbx_strand_id
1 'polypeptide(L)' 'MDSYQWIAEAAAEERDAIARALAEDLAEASRGVRGFVRAERPADLARALGRDRRARRPPASASAGR' A
#
# COMPACT_ATOMS: atom_id res chain seq x y z
N MET A 1 0.37 11.81 -19.94
CA MET A 1 -0.07 12.18 -18.57
C MET A 1 1.20 12.16 -17.75
N ASP A 2 1.97 13.23 -17.80
CA ASP A 2 3.35 13.26 -17.32
C ASP A 2 3.39 13.71 -15.86
N SER A 3 2.75 12.92 -15.00
CA SER A 3 2.45 13.32 -13.61
C SER A 3 3.70 13.59 -12.77
N TYR A 4 4.86 13.09 -13.17
CA TYR A 4 6.13 13.21 -12.43
C TYR A 4 7.28 13.82 -13.24
N GLN A 5 7.06 14.21 -14.50
CA GLN A 5 8.13 14.74 -15.33
C GLN A 5 8.63 16.10 -14.83
N TRP A 6 7.74 16.90 -14.23
CA TRP A 6 8.10 18.15 -13.56
C TRP A 6 9.12 17.97 -12.43
N ILE A 7 9.16 16.79 -11.78
CA ILE A 7 10.18 16.49 -10.76
C ILE A 7 11.55 16.34 -11.43
N ALA A 8 11.62 15.68 -12.59
CA ALA A 8 12.89 15.55 -13.31
C ALA A 8 13.41 16.92 -13.81
N GLU A 9 12.47 17.79 -14.20
CA GLU A 9 12.74 19.14 -14.73
C GLU A 9 13.01 20.20 -13.64
N ALA A 10 12.73 19.89 -12.37
CA ALA A 10 12.96 20.80 -11.24
C ALA A 10 14.47 21.05 -10.98
N ALA A 11 14.76 22.17 -10.31
CA ALA A 11 16.11 22.48 -9.84
C ALA A 11 16.62 21.41 -8.85
N ALA A 12 17.93 21.23 -8.74
CA ALA A 12 18.51 20.16 -7.95
C ALA A 12 18.04 20.21 -6.48
N GLU A 13 18.02 21.41 -5.89
CA GLU A 13 17.58 21.64 -4.51
C GLU A 13 16.10 21.33 -4.31
N GLU A 14 15.27 21.64 -5.31
CA GLU A 14 13.84 21.36 -5.29
C GLU A 14 13.58 19.86 -5.41
N ARG A 15 14.31 19.16 -6.28
CA ARG A 15 14.26 17.68 -6.37
C ARG A 15 14.66 17.02 -5.06
N ASP A 16 15.71 17.52 -4.42
CA ASP A 16 16.18 16.97 -3.14
C ASP A 16 15.16 17.20 -2.03
N ALA A 17 14.50 18.37 -2.01
CA ALA A 17 13.41 18.65 -1.08
C ALA A 17 12.22 17.70 -1.29
N ILE A 18 11.82 17.47 -2.54
CA ILE A 18 10.75 16.53 -2.91
C ILE A 18 11.13 15.10 -2.51
N ALA A 19 12.36 14.67 -2.79
CA ALA A 19 12.85 13.34 -2.45
C ALA A 19 12.88 13.12 -0.93
N ARG A 20 13.31 14.13 -0.17
CA ARG A 20 13.32 14.08 1.30
C ARG A 20 11.90 13.99 1.87
N ALA A 21 10.98 14.84 1.41
CA ALA A 21 9.59 14.80 1.84
C ALA A 21 8.94 13.44 1.53
N LEU A 22 9.17 12.89 0.33
CA LEU A 22 8.67 11.58 -0.05
C LEU A 22 9.26 10.45 0.83
N ALA A 23 10.55 10.53 1.14
CA ALA A 23 11.20 9.54 2.01
C ALA A 23 10.62 9.56 3.44
N GLU A 24 10.30 10.74 3.96
CA GLU A 24 9.65 10.91 5.27
C GLU A 24 8.24 10.30 5.27
N ASP A 25 7.43 10.57 4.24
CA ASP A 25 6.10 9.99 4.08
C ASP A 25 6.13 8.46 3.98
N LEU A 26 7.06 7.89 3.20
CA LEU A 26 7.23 6.44 3.12
C LEU A 26 7.68 5.84 4.46
N ALA A 27 8.60 6.50 5.16
CA ALA A 27 9.06 6.05 6.46
C ALA A 27 7.90 6.02 7.45
N GLU A 28 7.04 7.04 7.45
CA GLU A 28 5.83 7.09 8.27
C GLU A 28 4.83 5.98 7.89
N ALA A 29 4.57 5.78 6.60
CA ALA A 29 3.69 4.71 6.13
C ALA A 29 4.19 3.31 6.52
N SER A 30 5.52 3.12 6.55
CA SER A 30 6.16 1.85 6.90
C SER A 30 6.01 1.47 8.38
N ARG A 31 5.72 2.45 9.26
CA ARG A 31 5.53 2.23 10.72
C ARG A 31 4.26 1.43 11.06
N GLY A 32 3.44 1.10 10.05
CA GLY A 32 2.30 0.20 10.21
C GLY A 32 0.98 0.94 10.13
N VAL A 33 0.67 1.49 8.95
CA VAL A 33 -0.63 2.08 8.67
C VAL A 33 -1.63 0.99 8.27
N ARG A 34 -2.88 1.10 8.74
CA ARG A 34 -3.98 0.20 8.33
C ARG A 34 -4.09 0.21 6.80
N GLY A 35 -4.10 -0.98 6.19
CA GLY A 35 -4.24 -1.15 4.74
C GLY A 35 -2.94 -1.50 4.00
N PHE A 36 -1.78 -1.42 4.66
CA PHE A 36 -0.51 -1.91 4.10
C PHE A 36 -0.18 -3.31 4.60
N VAL A 37 0.43 -4.11 3.73
CA VAL A 37 0.85 -5.49 4.02
C VAL A 37 2.34 -5.60 3.74
N ARG A 38 3.12 -6.09 4.71
CA ARG A 38 4.50 -6.49 4.47
C ARG A 38 4.51 -7.74 3.59
N ALA A 39 5.10 -7.63 2.40
CA ALA A 39 5.28 -8.73 1.46
C ALA A 39 6.63 -8.56 0.76
N GLU A 40 7.45 -9.61 0.77
CA GLU A 40 8.73 -9.64 0.03
C GLU A 40 8.53 -10.21 -1.37
N ARG A 41 7.52 -11.07 -1.55
CA ARG A 41 7.19 -11.68 -2.84
C ARG A 41 5.72 -11.43 -3.20
N PRO A 42 5.35 -11.41 -4.49
CA PRO A 42 3.96 -11.28 -4.92
C PRO A 42 3.03 -12.32 -4.29
N ALA A 43 3.53 -13.54 -4.04
CA ALA A 43 2.78 -14.60 -3.38
C ALA A 43 2.41 -14.27 -1.92
N ASP A 44 3.29 -13.56 -1.20
CA ASP A 44 3.04 -13.17 0.20
C ASP A 44 1.89 -12.17 0.29
N LEU A 45 1.85 -11.22 -0.67
CA LEU A 45 0.76 -10.27 -0.81
C LEU A 45 -0.56 -10.99 -1.10
N ALA A 46 -0.58 -11.91 -2.06
CA ALA A 46 -1.78 -12.67 -2.39
C ALA A 46 -2.28 -13.50 -1.19
N ARG A 47 -1.36 -14.07 -0.41
CA ARG A 47 -1.68 -14.83 0.81
C ARG A 47 -2.28 -13.94 1.90
N ALA A 48 -1.68 -12.78 2.15
CA ALA A 48 -2.14 -11.83 3.14
C ALA A 48 -3.49 -11.20 2.77
N LEU A 49 -3.63 -10.68 1.54
CA LEU A 49 -4.89 -10.11 1.05
C LEU A 49 -5.99 -11.17 0.97
N GLY A 50 -5.67 -12.40 0.56
CA GLY A 50 -6.62 -13.50 0.55
C GLY A 50 -7.10 -13.88 1.95
N ARG A 51 -6.24 -13.79 2.97
CA ARG A 51 -6.62 -13.99 4.38
C ARG A 51 -7.55 -12.89 4.86
N ASP A 52 -7.24 -11.61 4.57
CA ASP A 52 -8.07 -10.48 4.98
C ASP A 52 -9.46 -10.54 4.33
N ARG A 53 -9.53 -10.89 3.04
CA ARG A 53 -10.80 -11.12 2.32
C ARG A 53 -11.64 -12.23 2.94
N ARG A 54 -11.03 -13.32 3.40
CA ARG A 54 -11.75 -14.42 4.09
C ARG A 54 -12.21 -14.02 5.48
N ALA A 55 -11.41 -13.25 6.22
CA ALA A 55 -11.77 -12.75 7.55
C ALA A 55 -12.91 -11.72 7.48
N ARG A 56 -12.93 -10.89 6.43
CA ARG A 56 -14.01 -9.93 6.15
C ARG A 56 -15.24 -10.58 5.53
N ARG A 57 -15.15 -11.83 5.04
CA ARG A 57 -16.32 -12.52 4.51
C ARG A 57 -17.21 -12.85 5.70
N PRO A 58 -18.46 -12.32 5.75
CA PRO A 58 -19.38 -12.73 6.80
C PRO A 58 -19.49 -14.25 6.76
N PRO A 59 -19.58 -14.92 7.93
CA PRO A 59 -19.82 -16.35 7.96
C PRO A 59 -21.02 -16.59 7.06
N ALA A 60 -20.85 -17.45 6.05
CA ALA A 60 -21.97 -17.86 5.22
C ALA A 60 -23.03 -18.31 6.20
N SER A 61 -24.13 -17.56 6.28
CA SER A 61 -25.22 -17.91 7.16
C SER A 61 -25.54 -19.35 6.83
N ALA A 62 -25.43 -20.22 7.83
CA ALA A 62 -26.05 -21.52 7.78
C ALA A 62 -27.56 -21.26 7.72
N SER A 63 -28.04 -20.95 6.52
CA SER A 63 -29.44 -20.68 6.22
C SER A 63 -29.76 -21.37 4.90
N ALA A 64 -29.87 -22.68 5.00
CA ALA A 64 -30.94 -23.43 4.39
C ALA A 64 -31.07 -24.73 5.18
N GLY A 65 -31.90 -24.69 6.22
CA GLY A 65 -32.57 -25.90 6.64
C GLY A 65 -33.55 -26.30 5.53
N ARG A 66 -33.48 -27.56 5.13
CA ARG A 66 -34.58 -28.47 4.79
C ARG A 66 -34.00 -29.87 4.65
#